data_AF-A0A9D6MHS5-F1
#
_entry.id   AF-A0A9D6MHS5-F1
#
_cell.length_a   1.000
_cell.length_b   1.000
_cell.length_c   1.000
_cell.angle_alpha   90.00
_cell.angle_beta   90.00
_cell.angle_gamma   90.00
#
_symmetry.space_group_name_H-M   'P 1'
#
loop_
_entity.id
_entity.type
_entity.pdbx_description
1 polymer ?
#
loop_
_entity_poly.entity_id
_entity_poly.type
_entity_poly.pdbx_seq_one_letter_code
_entity_poly.pdbx_strand_id
1 'polypeptide(L)'
;MDPAIRLVIVASLVILSGLAWAWTVAAAAMPDCHLLGLGPFVIMWTIMMAAMMLPSMIPVVLAFTAFTRTRRGETGRVRPISIAGVAAGLFVSGYLVAWGLLGVPAYALLETATRLTDTLPAFAAAGPVVGGLLLIACGVYQLTPLKDACLRHCRVPHLFLGHHWRDGLGGALALGMHHGLYCAGCCASLMVVLMVVGLMNLTWMIGLSAIIYLEKIVPRGLVVGRAAGIALCAAGIARLVA
;
A
#
# COMPACT_ATOMS: atom_id res chain seq x y z
N MET A 1 0.53 26.80 -1.39
CA MET A 1 0.29 26.30 -0.01
C MET A 1 1.42 26.79 0.88
N ASP A 2 1.09 27.26 2.09
CA ASP A 2 2.05 27.73 3.10
C ASP A 2 3.11 26.63 3.41
N PRO A 3 4.43 26.94 3.39
CA PRO A 3 5.49 25.98 3.68
C PRO A 3 5.36 25.33 5.06
N ALA A 4 4.84 26.03 6.07
CA ALA A 4 4.64 25.47 7.41
C ALA A 4 3.59 24.35 7.42
N ILE A 5 2.51 24.50 6.66
CA ILE A 5 1.45 23.47 6.56
C ILE A 5 1.94 22.26 5.78
N ARG A 6 2.72 22.49 4.70
CA ARG A 6 3.39 21.41 3.99
C ARG A 6 4.30 20.62 4.93
N LEU A 7 5.11 21.32 5.74
CA LEU A 7 6.00 20.69 6.71
C LEU A 7 5.24 19.87 7.75
N VAL A 8 4.15 20.41 8.32
CA VAL A 8 3.32 19.69 9.30
C VAL A 8 2.75 18.41 8.71
N ILE A 9 2.14 18.46 7.52
CA ILE A 9 1.56 17.27 6.88
C ILE A 9 2.63 16.22 6.59
N VAL A 10 3.76 16.63 6.02
CA VAL A 10 4.88 15.73 5.72
C VAL A 10 5.43 15.10 7.01
N ALA A 11 5.69 15.91 8.03
CA ALA A 11 6.20 15.44 9.31
C ALA A 11 5.22 14.47 9.96
N SER A 12 3.92 14.77 9.98
CA SER A 12 2.90 13.87 10.54
C SER A 12 2.88 12.52 9.81
N LEU A 13 2.89 12.50 8.47
CA LEU A 13 2.88 11.25 7.70
C LEU A 13 4.18 10.43 7.90
N VAL A 14 5.33 11.10 7.94
CA VAL A 14 6.63 10.44 8.17
C VAL A 14 6.74 9.90 9.59
N ILE A 15 6.30 10.66 10.59
CA ILE A 15 6.28 10.20 12.00
C ILE A 15 5.35 9.00 12.14
N LEU A 16 4.12 9.06 11.60
CA LEU A 16 3.18 7.94 11.64
C LEU A 16 3.74 6.70 10.94
N SER A 17 4.37 6.86 9.77
CA SER A 17 5.04 5.75 9.06
C SER A 17 6.21 5.19 9.88
N GLY A 18 7.02 6.03 10.51
CA GLY A 18 8.15 5.61 11.34
C GLY A 18 7.71 4.85 12.60
N LEU A 19 6.65 5.32 13.27
CA LEU A 19 6.05 4.63 14.41
C LEU A 19 5.45 3.28 13.99
N ALA A 20 4.79 3.23 12.83
CA ALA A 20 4.26 1.98 12.28
C ALA A 20 5.41 0.99 11.95
N TRP A 21 6.51 1.44 11.35
CA TRP A 21 7.70 0.62 11.15
C TRP A 21 8.30 0.11 12.45
N ALA A 22 8.45 0.96 13.46
CA ALA A 22 8.98 0.56 14.77
C ALA A 22 8.12 -0.52 15.41
N TRP A 23 6.78 -0.36 15.34
CA TRP A 23 5.85 -1.39 15.80
C TRP A 23 5.97 -2.68 14.99
N THR A 24 6.04 -2.61 13.66
CA THR A 24 6.19 -3.77 12.78
C THR A 24 7.48 -4.54 13.04
N VAL A 25 8.61 -3.85 13.27
CA VAL A 25 9.88 -4.48 13.62
C VAL A 25 9.77 -5.19 14.97
N ALA A 26 9.16 -4.55 15.96
CA ALA A 26 8.94 -5.17 17.27
C ALA A 26 8.00 -6.39 17.17
N ALA A 27 6.94 -6.31 16.38
CA ALA A 27 5.99 -7.40 16.15
C ALA A 27 6.62 -8.57 15.39
N ALA A 28 7.50 -8.31 14.42
CA ALA A 28 8.23 -9.34 13.67
C ALA A 28 9.20 -10.14 14.55
N ALA A 29 9.63 -9.60 15.70
CA ALA A 29 10.45 -10.30 16.68
C ALA A 29 9.64 -11.23 17.61
N MET A 30 8.31 -11.15 17.60
CA MET A 30 7.45 -12.02 18.40
C MET A 30 7.08 -13.28 17.60
N PRO A 31 7.24 -14.50 18.16
CA PRO A 31 6.75 -15.72 17.54
C PRO A 31 5.23 -15.64 17.29
N ASP A 32 4.77 -16.20 16.17
CA ASP A 32 3.34 -16.44 15.87
C ASP A 32 2.44 -15.20 15.80
N CYS A 33 3.00 -13.98 15.70
CA CYS A 33 2.21 -12.74 15.59
C CYS A 33 1.27 -12.70 14.38
N HIS A 34 1.54 -13.52 13.36
CA HIS A 34 0.75 -13.67 12.13
C HIS A 34 -0.26 -14.83 12.18
N LEU A 35 -0.23 -15.68 13.22
CA LEU A 35 -1.16 -16.79 13.45
C LEU A 35 -2.37 -16.40 14.30
N LEU A 36 -2.49 -15.12 14.64
CA LEU A 36 -3.63 -14.60 15.36
C LEU A 36 -4.89 -14.63 14.47
N GLY A 37 -6.07 -14.72 15.08
CA GLY A 37 -7.34 -14.69 14.36
C GLY A 37 -7.53 -13.45 13.48
N LEU A 38 -8.58 -13.44 12.65
CA LEU A 38 -8.86 -12.39 11.65
C LEU A 38 -8.70 -10.95 12.19
N GLY A 39 -9.21 -10.65 13.39
CA GLY A 39 -9.17 -9.31 13.97
C GLY A 39 -7.74 -8.78 14.17
N PRO A 40 -6.91 -9.43 15.00
CA PRO A 40 -5.50 -9.05 15.15
C PRO A 40 -4.70 -9.06 13.84
N PHE A 41 -4.96 -10.00 12.93
CA PHE A 41 -4.31 -10.01 11.62
C PHE A 41 -4.61 -8.74 10.83
N VAL A 42 -5.87 -8.32 10.75
CA VAL A 42 -6.28 -7.10 10.03
C VAL A 42 -5.65 -5.86 10.66
N ILE A 43 -5.53 -5.80 12.00
CA ILE A 43 -4.85 -4.71 12.70
C ILE A 43 -3.36 -4.68 12.32
N MET A 44 -2.67 -5.81 12.46
CA MET A 44 -1.25 -5.96 12.11
C MET A 44 -1.00 -5.58 10.64
N TRP A 45 -1.81 -6.12 9.73
CA TRP A 45 -1.77 -5.84 8.30
C TRP A 45 -1.94 -4.34 8.03
N THR A 46 -2.91 -3.69 8.68
CA THR A 46 -3.15 -2.26 8.49
C THR A 46 -1.97 -1.41 8.96
N ILE A 47 -1.36 -1.75 10.11
CA ILE A 47 -0.17 -1.05 10.62
C ILE A 47 1.02 -1.27 9.67
N MET A 48 1.22 -2.49 9.20
CA MET A 48 2.25 -2.81 8.22
C MET A 48 2.06 -2.02 6.91
N MET A 49 0.84 -1.95 6.39
CA MET A 49 0.54 -1.16 5.19
C MET A 49 0.72 0.34 5.43
N ALA A 50 0.41 0.82 6.63
CA ALA A 50 0.72 2.20 7.02
C ALA A 50 2.24 2.46 6.99
N ALA A 51 3.04 1.55 7.53
CA ALA A 51 4.49 1.64 7.54
C ALA A 51 5.05 1.76 6.12
N MET A 52 4.62 0.87 5.22
CA MET A 52 5.15 0.78 3.86
C MET A 52 4.59 1.87 2.92
N MET A 53 3.31 2.23 3.05
CA MET A 53 2.61 3.00 2.00
C MET A 53 2.42 4.48 2.29
N LEU A 54 2.34 4.92 3.56
CA LEU A 54 2.12 6.32 3.91
C LEU A 54 3.15 7.29 3.30
N PRO A 55 4.45 6.97 3.19
CA PRO A 55 5.41 7.86 2.53
C PRO A 55 5.04 8.16 1.07
N SER A 56 4.50 7.18 0.36
CA SER A 56 4.09 7.34 -1.05
C SER A 56 2.84 8.21 -1.22
N MET A 57 2.07 8.42 -0.15
CA MET A 57 0.83 9.21 -0.15
C MET A 57 1.07 10.71 0.02
N ILE A 58 2.28 11.12 0.40
CA ILE A 58 2.62 12.52 0.70
C ILE A 58 2.18 13.47 -0.44
N PRO A 59 2.52 13.25 -1.72
CA PRO A 59 2.14 14.19 -2.79
C PRO A 59 0.63 14.34 -2.95
N VAL A 60 -0.12 13.24 -2.79
CA VAL A 60 -1.57 13.22 -2.95
C VAL A 60 -2.26 13.93 -1.78
N VAL A 61 -1.81 13.70 -0.55
CA VAL A 61 -2.34 14.38 0.64
C VAL A 61 -2.05 15.88 0.57
N LEU A 62 -0.86 16.29 0.12
CA LEU A 62 -0.53 17.69 -0.09
C LEU A 62 -1.40 18.34 -1.17
N ALA A 63 -1.66 17.64 -2.28
CA ALA A 63 -2.54 18.13 -3.33
C ALA A 63 -4.00 18.23 -2.86
N PHE A 64 -4.48 17.21 -2.14
CA PHE A 64 -5.81 17.19 -1.54
C PHE A 64 -6.01 18.36 -0.58
N THR A 65 -5.08 18.56 0.36
CA THR A 65 -5.16 19.67 1.33
C THR A 65 -5.10 21.04 0.66
N ALA A 66 -4.25 21.22 -0.36
CA ALA A 66 -4.21 22.45 -1.14
C ALA A 66 -5.56 22.73 -1.83
N PHE A 67 -6.15 21.72 -2.47
CA PHE A 67 -7.43 21.85 -3.17
C PHE A 67 -8.60 22.14 -2.20
N THR A 68 -8.65 21.45 -1.05
CA THR A 68 -9.66 21.69 0.00
C THR A 68 -9.63 23.15 0.48
N ARG A 69 -8.42 23.71 0.69
CA ARG A 69 -8.26 25.08 1.19
C ARG A 69 -8.69 26.12 0.16
N THR A 70 -8.31 25.93 -1.10
CA THR A 70 -8.72 26.82 -2.19
C THR A 70 -10.24 26.86 -2.33
N ARG A 71 -10.92 25.71 -2.30
CA ARG A 71 -12.38 25.65 -2.43
C ARG A 71 -13.13 26.27 -1.24
N ARG A 72 -12.58 26.20 -0.03
CA ARG A 72 -13.20 26.76 1.17
C ARG A 72 -12.85 28.23 1.44
N GLY A 73 -12.02 28.86 0.59
CA GLY A 73 -11.55 30.22 0.83
C GLY A 73 -10.71 30.36 2.11
N GLU A 74 -10.05 29.28 2.56
CA GLU A 74 -9.19 29.29 3.74
C GLU A 74 -7.82 29.93 3.42
N THR A 75 -7.82 31.24 3.16
CA THR A 75 -6.63 32.08 3.00
C THR A 75 -6.27 32.72 4.33
N GLY A 76 -5.60 31.97 5.21
CA GLY A 76 -5.24 32.43 6.56
C GLY A 76 -4.14 31.61 7.24
N ARG A 77 -3.68 32.14 8.39
CA ARG A 77 -2.56 31.67 9.22
C ARG A 77 -2.76 30.23 9.72
N VAL A 78 -1.65 29.51 9.91
CA VAL A 78 -1.59 28.11 10.35
C VAL A 78 -2.40 27.88 11.62
N ARG A 79 -3.44 27.05 11.54
CA ARG A 79 -4.07 26.43 12.71
C ARG A 79 -3.94 24.90 12.58
N PRO A 80 -3.35 24.21 13.57
CA PRO A 80 -3.18 22.75 13.53
C PRO A 80 -4.51 22.00 13.45
N ILE A 81 -5.59 22.61 13.97
CA ILE A 81 -6.97 22.13 13.84
C ILE A 81 -7.70 23.07 12.88
N SER A 82 -7.39 22.95 11.59
CA SER A 82 -8.17 23.56 10.50
C SER A 82 -9.09 22.50 9.89
N ILE A 83 -10.18 22.92 9.25
CA ILE A 83 -11.10 21.96 8.61
C ILE A 83 -10.39 21.20 7.50
N ALA A 84 -9.46 21.85 6.79
CA ALA A 84 -8.57 21.19 5.83
C ALA A 84 -7.68 20.11 6.47
N GLY A 85 -7.16 20.34 7.68
CA GLY A 85 -6.40 19.34 8.45
C GLY A 85 -7.26 18.14 8.86
N VAL A 86 -8.47 18.39 9.35
CA VAL A 86 -9.44 17.32 9.68
C VAL A 86 -9.80 16.51 8.42
N ALA A 87 -10.08 17.19 7.30
CA ALA A 87 -10.34 16.52 6.03
C ALA A 87 -9.14 15.68 5.56
N ALA A 88 -7.91 16.17 5.73
CA ALA A 88 -6.70 15.41 5.40
C ALA A 88 -6.56 14.15 6.27
N GLY A 89 -6.83 14.27 7.57
CA GLY A 89 -6.88 13.15 8.50
C GLY A 89 -7.91 12.12 8.05
N LEU A 90 -9.13 12.54 7.72
CA LEU A 90 -10.18 11.64 7.22
C LEU A 90 -9.82 10.98 5.89
N PHE A 91 -9.16 11.71 4.98
CA PHE A 91 -8.65 11.13 3.75
C PHE A 91 -7.63 10.01 4.03
N VAL A 92 -6.68 10.24 4.93
CA VAL A 92 -5.71 9.21 5.36
C VAL A 92 -6.41 8.05 6.08
N SER A 93 -7.41 8.32 6.92
CA SER A 93 -8.20 7.28 7.57
C SER A 93 -8.95 6.42 6.57
N GLY A 94 -9.57 7.02 5.55
CA GLY A 94 -10.26 6.28 4.49
C GLY A 94 -9.30 5.39 3.72
N TYR A 95 -8.10 5.89 3.44
CA TYR A 95 -7.02 5.11 2.83
C TYR A 95 -6.63 3.88 3.68
N LEU A 96 -6.47 4.04 5.00
CA LEU A 96 -6.15 2.94 5.91
C LEU A 96 -7.32 1.95 6.07
N VAL A 97 -8.57 2.42 6.05
CA VAL A 97 -9.76 1.56 6.03
C VAL A 97 -9.76 0.66 4.80
N ALA A 98 -9.44 1.20 3.62
CA ALA A 98 -9.33 0.37 2.42
C ALA A 98 -8.26 -0.72 2.57
N TRP A 99 -7.10 -0.40 3.15
CA TRP A 99 -6.06 -1.41 3.44
C TRP A 99 -6.49 -2.44 4.46
N GLY A 100 -7.19 -2.04 5.53
CA GLY A 100 -7.74 -2.95 6.52
C GLY A 100 -8.75 -3.92 5.91
N LEU A 101 -9.64 -3.42 5.05
CA LEU A 101 -10.58 -4.27 4.31
C LEU A 101 -9.86 -5.28 3.40
N LEU A 102 -8.75 -4.89 2.76
CA LEU A 102 -7.91 -5.78 1.97
C LEU A 102 -7.14 -6.81 2.82
N GLY A 103 -7.01 -6.57 4.12
CA GLY A 103 -6.48 -7.56 5.06
C GLY A 103 -7.37 -8.79 5.19
N VAL A 104 -8.68 -8.67 4.97
CA VAL A 104 -9.63 -9.80 5.05
C VAL A 104 -9.36 -10.88 3.98
N PRO A 105 -9.31 -10.56 2.66
CA PRO A 105 -8.94 -11.55 1.66
C PRO A 105 -7.49 -12.02 1.80
N ALA A 106 -6.57 -11.16 2.27
CA ALA A 106 -5.19 -11.57 2.55
C ALA A 106 -5.11 -12.63 3.66
N TYR A 107 -5.88 -12.44 4.75
CA TYR A 107 -6.01 -13.43 5.82
C TYR A 107 -6.58 -14.74 5.31
N ALA A 108 -7.69 -14.69 4.57
CA ALA A 108 -8.33 -15.89 4.02
C ALA A 108 -7.38 -16.66 3.11
N LEU A 109 -6.58 -15.97 2.29
CA LEU A 109 -5.58 -16.59 1.44
C LEU A 109 -4.48 -17.27 2.26
N LEU A 110 -3.94 -16.59 3.27
CA LEU A 110 -2.90 -17.14 4.13
C LEU A 110 -3.40 -18.35 4.91
N GLU A 111 -4.56 -18.24 5.56
CA GLU A 111 -5.16 -19.32 6.33
C GLU A 111 -5.47 -20.54 5.44
N THR A 112 -6.01 -20.32 4.24
CA THR A 112 -6.28 -21.42 3.29
C THR A 112 -4.99 -22.08 2.84
N ALA A 113 -3.95 -21.31 2.53
CA ALA A 113 -2.65 -21.85 2.12
C ALA A 113 -2.00 -22.69 3.24
N THR A 114 -2.05 -22.21 4.50
CA THR A 114 -1.55 -22.95 5.66
C THR A 114 -2.33 -24.25 5.84
N ARG A 115 -3.67 -24.19 5.84
CA ARG A 115 -4.52 -25.39 5.97
C ARG A 115 -4.26 -26.42 4.87
N LEU A 116 -4.09 -25.99 3.62
CA LEU A 116 -3.77 -26.91 2.51
C LEU A 116 -2.39 -27.53 2.67
N THR A 117 -1.41 -26.76 3.15
CA THR A 117 -0.05 -27.25 3.41
C THR A 117 -0.05 -28.32 4.51
N ASP A 118 -0.83 -28.10 5.57
CA ASP A 118 -0.92 -29.02 6.71
C ASP A 118 -1.72 -30.29 6.38
N THR A 119 -2.75 -30.19 5.54
CA THR A 119 -3.68 -31.30 5.26
C THR A 119 -3.32 -32.12 4.02
N LEU A 120 -2.62 -31.54 3.04
CA LEU A 120 -2.32 -32.18 1.76
C LEU A 120 -0.81 -32.22 1.52
N PRO A 121 -0.15 -33.37 1.76
CA PRO A 121 1.30 -33.52 1.54
C PRO A 121 1.72 -33.19 0.09
N ALA A 122 0.86 -33.47 -0.88
CA ALA A 122 1.09 -33.13 -2.29
C ALA A 122 1.14 -31.61 -2.53
N PHE A 123 0.34 -30.82 -1.81
CA PHE A 123 0.36 -29.36 -1.90
C PHE A 123 1.63 -28.79 -1.27
N ALA A 124 2.03 -29.32 -0.10
CA ALA A 124 3.28 -28.96 0.55
C ALA A 124 4.50 -29.25 -0.36
N ALA A 125 4.52 -30.42 -1.00
CA ALA A 125 5.57 -30.80 -1.96
C ALA A 125 5.58 -29.92 -3.22
N ALA A 126 4.42 -29.41 -3.65
CA ALA A 126 4.28 -28.51 -4.78
C ALA A 126 4.67 -27.05 -4.48
N GLY A 127 5.02 -26.72 -3.22
CA GLY A 127 5.33 -25.35 -2.78
C GLY A 127 6.29 -24.57 -3.70
N PRO A 128 7.43 -25.13 -4.13
CA PRO A 128 8.34 -24.46 -5.06
C PRO A 128 7.69 -24.14 -6.42
N VAL A 129 6.90 -25.06 -6.96
CA VAL A 129 6.19 -24.89 -8.24
C VAL A 129 5.12 -23.82 -8.13
N VAL A 130 4.29 -23.88 -7.08
CA VAL A 130 3.25 -22.88 -6.80
C VAL A 130 3.88 -21.50 -6.63
N GLY A 131 4.96 -21.38 -5.85
CA GLY A 131 5.70 -20.14 -5.68
C GLY A 131 6.26 -19.58 -6.99
N GLY A 132 6.87 -20.43 -7.82
CA GLY A 132 7.39 -20.04 -9.14
C GLY A 132 6.30 -19.51 -10.07
N LEU A 133 5.16 -20.21 -10.16
CA LEU A 133 4.01 -19.78 -10.95
C LEU A 133 3.40 -18.46 -10.45
N LEU A 134 3.30 -18.28 -9.13
CA LEU A 134 2.82 -17.03 -8.52
C LEU A 134 3.75 -15.85 -8.84
N LEU A 135 5.07 -16.06 -8.78
CA LEU A 135 6.04 -15.02 -9.16
C LEU A 135 5.90 -14.62 -10.63
N ILE A 136 5.73 -15.59 -11.54
CA ILE A 136 5.48 -15.32 -12.96
C ILE A 136 4.16 -14.54 -13.12
N ALA A 137 3.08 -14.97 -12.48
CA ALA A 137 1.80 -14.26 -12.55
C ALA A 137 1.90 -12.82 -12.04
N CYS A 138 2.61 -12.59 -10.93
CA CYS A 138 2.89 -11.26 -10.39
C CYS A 138 3.74 -10.40 -11.33
N GLY A 139 4.73 -11.02 -11.98
CA GLY A 139 5.56 -10.37 -12.99
C GLY A 139 4.76 -9.97 -14.23
N VAL A 140 3.88 -10.84 -14.72
CA VAL A 140 2.96 -10.53 -15.82
C VAL A 140 2.02 -9.39 -15.42
N TYR A 141 1.45 -9.41 -14.21
CA TYR A 141 0.59 -8.34 -13.71
C TYR A 141 1.29 -6.97 -13.73
N GLN A 142 2.58 -6.91 -13.35
CA GLN A 142 3.38 -5.68 -13.40
C GLN A 142 3.54 -5.10 -14.81
N LEU A 143 3.37 -5.92 -15.85
CA LEU A 143 3.45 -5.52 -17.26
C LEU A 143 2.08 -5.21 -17.88
N THR A 144 0.99 -5.31 -17.11
CA THR A 144 -0.37 -5.12 -17.63
C THR A 144 -0.74 -3.64 -17.80
N PRO A 145 -1.58 -3.31 -18.80
CA PRO A 145 -2.15 -1.97 -18.95
C PRO A 145 -3.07 -1.60 -17.77
N LEU A 146 -3.67 -2.59 -17.10
CA LEU A 146 -4.49 -2.39 -15.91
C LEU A 146 -3.66 -1.78 -14.77
N LYS A 147 -2.51 -2.37 -14.46
CA LYS A 147 -1.59 -1.84 -13.45
C LYS A 147 -1.11 -0.43 -13.81
N ASP A 148 -0.77 -0.19 -15.07
CA ASP A 148 -0.35 1.12 -15.55
C ASP A 148 -1.48 2.17 -15.38
N ALA A 149 -2.73 1.79 -15.62
CA ALA A 149 -3.89 2.65 -15.39
C ALA A 149 -4.08 2.98 -13.91
N CYS A 150 -3.97 1.99 -13.02
CA CYS A 150 -4.02 2.23 -11.58
C CYS A 150 -2.88 3.16 -11.12
N LEU A 151 -1.65 2.90 -11.58
CA LEU A 151 -0.48 3.68 -11.20
C LEU A 151 -0.58 5.15 -11.66
N ARG A 152 -1.16 5.42 -12.83
CA ARG A 152 -1.43 6.80 -13.29
C ARG A 152 -2.35 7.56 -12.32
N HIS A 153 -3.39 6.92 -11.79
CA HIS A 153 -4.27 7.54 -10.80
C HIS A 153 -3.55 7.82 -9.47
N CYS A 154 -2.63 6.93 -9.05
CA CYS A 154 -1.82 7.16 -7.86
C CYS A 154 -0.79 8.30 -8.03
N ARG A 155 -0.29 8.50 -9.24
CA ARG A 155 0.77 9.47 -9.56
C ARG A 155 0.28 10.88 -9.87
N VAL A 156 -0.96 11.01 -10.31
CA VAL A 156 -1.48 12.26 -10.88
C VAL A 156 -2.65 12.76 -10.03
N PRO A 157 -2.37 13.50 -8.93
CA PRO A 157 -3.39 13.90 -7.98
C PRO A 157 -4.50 14.74 -8.59
N HIS A 158 -4.19 15.60 -9.57
CA HIS A 158 -5.20 16.47 -10.17
C HIS A 158 -6.25 15.69 -10.97
N LEU A 159 -5.84 14.67 -11.72
CA LEU A 159 -6.77 13.77 -12.42
C LEU A 159 -7.64 13.03 -11.41
N PHE A 160 -7.02 12.47 -10.37
CA PHE A 160 -7.74 11.71 -9.35
C PHE A 160 -8.77 12.56 -8.60
N LEU A 161 -8.35 13.73 -8.11
CA LEU A 161 -9.21 14.65 -7.37
C LEU A 161 -10.31 15.21 -8.26
N GLY A 162 -10.02 15.61 -9.50
CA GLY A 162 -11.01 16.16 -10.41
C GLY A 162 -12.18 15.21 -10.72
N HIS A 163 -11.92 13.91 -10.85
CA HIS A 163 -12.95 12.92 -11.19
C HIS A 163 -13.77 12.42 -9.98
N HIS A 164 -13.16 12.37 -8.79
CA HIS A 164 -13.76 11.69 -7.64
C HIS A 164 -14.08 12.61 -6.46
N TRP A 165 -13.84 13.92 -6.59
CA TRP A 165 -14.07 14.88 -5.52
C TRP A 165 -15.51 14.81 -4.99
N ARG A 166 -15.64 14.82 -3.66
CA ARG A 166 -16.91 14.98 -2.98
C ARG A 166 -16.71 15.98 -1.85
N ASP A 167 -17.62 16.94 -1.75
CA ASP A 167 -17.55 17.96 -0.70
C ASP A 167 -17.88 17.37 0.68
N GLY A 168 -17.39 18.04 1.73
CA GLY A 168 -17.62 17.67 3.13
C GLY A 168 -16.67 16.61 3.67
N LEU A 169 -16.80 16.33 4.97
CA LEU A 169 -15.93 15.40 5.70
C LEU A 169 -16.11 13.94 5.26
N GLY A 170 -17.34 13.52 4.98
CA GLY A 170 -17.61 12.19 4.42
C GLY A 170 -17.03 12.02 3.01
N GLY A 171 -16.99 13.10 2.22
CA GLY A 171 -16.35 13.12 0.91
C GLY A 171 -14.83 12.88 1.00
N ALA A 172 -14.17 13.46 2.00
CA ALA A 172 -12.75 13.23 2.25
C ALA A 172 -12.44 11.75 2.58
N LEU A 173 -13.23 11.13 3.46
CA LEU A 173 -13.10 9.72 3.81
C LEU A 173 -13.31 8.81 2.59
N ALA A 174 -14.40 9.01 1.84
CA ALA A 174 -14.71 8.22 0.65
C ALA A 174 -13.62 8.36 -0.43
N LEU A 175 -13.10 9.57 -0.62
CA LEU A 175 -12.02 9.83 -1.57
C LEU A 175 -10.71 9.15 -1.13
N GLY A 176 -10.44 9.12 0.17
CA GLY A 176 -9.34 8.36 0.76
C GLY A 176 -9.46 6.85 0.51
N MET A 177 -10.64 6.27 0.76
CA MET A 177 -10.93 4.86 0.47
C MET A 177 -10.73 4.54 -1.01
N HIS A 178 -11.28 5.38 -1.89
CA HIS A 178 -11.14 5.22 -3.33
C HIS A 178 -9.66 5.25 -3.73
N HIS A 179 -8.87 6.20 -3.21
CA HIS A 179 -7.43 6.23 -3.48
C HIS A 179 -6.72 4.97 -2.97
N GLY A 180 -7.11 4.47 -1.79
CA GLY A 180 -6.62 3.22 -1.23
C GLY A 180 -6.81 2.03 -2.17
N LEU A 181 -7.97 1.92 -2.81
CA LEU A 181 -8.24 0.85 -3.78
C LEU A 181 -7.39 0.95 -5.05
N TYR A 182 -7.18 2.17 -5.60
CA TYR A 182 -6.26 2.35 -6.73
C TYR A 182 -4.80 2.05 -6.35
N CYS A 183 -4.41 2.46 -5.15
CA CYS A 183 -3.10 2.16 -4.59
C CYS A 183 -2.90 0.66 -4.45
N ALA A 184 -3.87 -0.06 -3.90
CA ALA A 184 -3.82 -1.51 -3.79
C ALA A 184 -3.77 -2.18 -5.17
N GLY A 185 -4.57 -1.72 -6.14
CA GLY A 185 -4.51 -2.20 -7.51
C GLY A 185 -3.13 -2.05 -8.12
N CYS A 186 -2.48 -0.89 -7.99
CA CYS A 186 -1.17 -0.68 -8.61
C CYS A 186 -0.04 -1.52 -7.99
N CYS A 187 -0.15 -1.93 -6.72
CA CYS A 187 0.86 -2.76 -6.04
C CYS A 187 0.38 -4.19 -5.71
N ALA A 188 -0.76 -4.63 -6.24
CA ALA A 188 -1.39 -5.90 -5.88
C ALA A 188 -0.43 -7.09 -6.04
N SER A 189 0.29 -7.14 -7.16
CA SER A 189 1.30 -8.19 -7.41
C SER A 189 2.41 -8.19 -6.36
N LEU A 190 2.93 -7.01 -5.99
CA LEU A 190 3.98 -6.90 -4.97
C LEU A 190 3.47 -7.27 -3.57
N MET A 191 2.19 -7.02 -3.28
CA MET A 191 1.54 -7.51 -2.05
C MET A 191 1.41 -9.02 -2.03
N VAL A 192 1.08 -9.65 -3.17
CA VAL A 192 1.08 -11.12 -3.29
C VAL A 192 2.48 -11.69 -3.12
N VAL A 193 3.50 -11.07 -3.73
CA VAL A 193 4.90 -11.47 -3.54
C VAL A 193 5.29 -11.41 -2.07
N LEU A 194 4.88 -10.35 -1.34
CA LEU A 194 5.12 -10.25 0.10
C LEU A 194 4.53 -11.44 0.87
N MET A 195 3.38 -11.98 0.45
CA MET A 195 2.77 -13.16 1.10
C MET A 195 3.60 -14.41 0.83
N VAL A 196 4.10 -14.57 -0.40
CA VAL A 196 4.89 -15.74 -0.82
C VAL A 196 6.24 -15.78 -0.11
N VAL A 197 6.91 -14.64 0.05
CA VAL A 197 8.26 -14.56 0.66
C VAL A 197 8.23 -14.39 2.19
N GLY A 198 7.05 -14.12 2.75
CA GLY A 198 6.81 -13.97 4.18
C GLY A 198 6.44 -12.55 4.59
N LEU A 199 5.25 -12.42 5.18
CA LEU A 199 4.65 -11.17 5.68
C LEU A 199 5.58 -10.33 6.55
N MET A 200 6.33 -10.98 7.44
CA MET A 200 7.21 -10.33 8.44
C MET A 200 8.69 -10.39 8.05
N ASN A 201 9.02 -10.73 6.81
CA ASN A 201 10.40 -10.67 6.33
C ASN A 201 10.79 -9.21 6.04
N LEU A 202 11.38 -8.55 7.04
CA LEU A 202 11.73 -7.12 7.00
C LEU A 202 12.56 -6.74 5.76
N THR A 203 13.47 -7.61 5.31
CA THR A 203 14.29 -7.38 4.11
C THR A 203 13.42 -7.23 2.86
N TRP A 204 12.47 -8.15 2.67
CA TRP A 204 11.53 -8.08 1.54
C TRP A 204 10.57 -6.91 1.69
N MET A 205 10.09 -6.62 2.90
CA MET A 205 9.22 -5.47 3.13
C MET A 205 9.91 -4.16 2.75
N ILE A 206 11.17 -3.95 3.15
CA ILE A 206 11.94 -2.75 2.78
C ILE A 206 12.13 -2.70 1.26
N GLY A 207 12.53 -3.80 0.63
CA GLY A 207 12.75 -3.87 -0.81
C GLY A 207 11.48 -3.57 -1.61
N LEU A 208 10.36 -4.21 -1.27
CA LEU A 208 9.07 -3.99 -1.94
C LEU A 208 8.53 -2.58 -1.68
N SER A 209 8.70 -2.05 -0.46
CA SER A 209 8.34 -0.66 -0.15
C SER A 209 9.13 0.33 -1.01
N ALA A 210 10.43 0.09 -1.18
CA ALA A 210 11.29 0.91 -2.02
C ALA A 210 10.85 0.86 -3.49
N ILE A 211 10.56 -0.33 -4.03
CA ILE A 211 10.04 -0.50 -5.40
C ILE A 211 8.73 0.28 -5.56
N ILE A 212 7.77 0.09 -4.65
CA ILE A 212 6.46 0.76 -4.72
C ILE A 212 6.60 2.28 -4.62
N TYR A 213 7.47 2.75 -3.73
CA TYR A 213 7.75 4.17 -3.58
C TYR A 213 8.37 4.76 -4.86
N LEU A 214 9.40 4.11 -5.42
CA LEU A 214 10.03 4.53 -6.67
C LEU A 214 9.05 4.51 -7.84
N GLU A 215 8.23 3.48 -7.92
CA GLU A 215 7.14 3.35 -8.89
C GLU A 215 6.10 4.46 -8.76
N LYS A 216 5.91 5.08 -7.59
CA LYS A 216 4.92 6.16 -7.40
C LYS A 216 5.52 7.56 -7.51
N ILE A 217 6.80 7.73 -7.20
CA ILE A 217 7.41 9.06 -7.05
C ILE A 217 8.33 9.45 -8.22
N VAL A 218 9.08 8.53 -8.80
CA VAL A 218 10.13 8.87 -9.79
C VAL A 218 9.50 9.15 -11.17
N PRO A 219 9.94 10.15 -11.96
CA PRO A 219 9.34 10.43 -13.28
C PRO A 219 9.22 9.19 -14.20
N ARG A 220 10.18 8.27 -14.15
CA ARG A 220 10.21 7.02 -14.94
C ARG A 220 9.68 5.77 -14.19
N GLY A 221 8.72 5.91 -13.27
CA GLY A 221 8.22 4.79 -12.47
C GLY A 221 7.61 3.63 -13.27
N LEU A 222 7.11 3.87 -14.49
CA LEU A 222 6.69 2.77 -15.38
C LEU A 222 7.86 1.85 -15.73
N VAL A 223 9.07 2.40 -15.92
CA VAL A 223 10.28 1.60 -16.19
C VAL A 223 10.65 0.79 -14.96
N VAL A 224 10.54 1.36 -13.77
CA VAL A 224 10.77 0.65 -12.50
C VAL A 224 9.81 -0.54 -12.38
N GLY A 225 8.51 -0.33 -12.64
CA GLY A 225 7.52 -1.40 -12.60
C GLY A 225 7.74 -2.48 -13.64
N ARG A 226 8.14 -2.12 -14.87
CA ARG A 226 8.50 -3.09 -15.91
C ARG A 226 9.73 -3.90 -15.55
N ALA A 227 10.78 -3.25 -15.02
CA ALA A 227 11.97 -3.93 -14.55
C ALA A 227 11.65 -4.90 -13.41
N ALA A 228 10.82 -4.48 -12.43
CA ALA A 228 10.34 -5.35 -11.38
C ALA A 228 9.53 -6.54 -11.93
N GLY A 229 8.65 -6.29 -12.92
CA GLY A 229 7.88 -7.36 -13.58
C GLY A 229 8.77 -8.40 -14.27
N ILE A 230 9.76 -7.95 -15.05
CA ILE A 230 10.74 -8.83 -15.70
C ILE A 230 11.54 -9.63 -14.66
N ALA A 231 12.00 -8.97 -13.59
CA ALA A 231 12.74 -9.62 -12.52
C ALA A 231 11.91 -10.71 -11.82
N LEU A 232 10.62 -10.45 -11.56
CA LEU A 232 9.70 -11.43 -10.97
C LEU A 232 9.45 -12.62 -11.90
N CYS A 233 9.26 -12.38 -13.20
CA CYS A 233 9.14 -13.47 -14.18
C CYS A 233 10.41 -14.32 -14.23
N ALA A 234 11.59 -13.69 -14.28
CA ALA A 234 12.87 -14.39 -14.31
C ALA A 234 13.09 -15.21 -13.03
N ALA A 235 12.80 -14.64 -11.85
CA ALA A 235 12.89 -15.34 -10.58
C ALA A 235 11.94 -16.54 -10.51
N GLY A 236 10.71 -16.38 -11.01
CA GLY A 236 9.74 -17.47 -11.07
C GLY A 236 10.17 -18.60 -12.01
N ILE A 237 10.66 -18.28 -13.22
CA ILE A 237 11.20 -19.28 -14.16
C ILE A 237 12.40 -20.01 -13.55
N ALA A 238 13.35 -19.27 -12.96
CA ALA A 238 14.50 -19.86 -12.30
C ALA A 238 14.06 -20.83 -11.18
N ARG A 239 13.01 -20.48 -10.44
CA ARG A 239 12.48 -21.34 -9.37
C ARG A 239 11.80 -22.61 -9.87
N LEU A 240 11.29 -22.63 -11.10
CA LEU A 240 10.67 -23.81 -11.72
C LEU A 240 11.69 -24.78 -12.32
N VAL A 241 12.90 -24.29 -12.64
CA VAL A 241 13.96 -25.08 -13.30
C VAL A 241 15.02 -25.58 -12.29
N ALA A 242 15.08 -25.00 -11.09
CA ALA A 242 15.97 -25.38 -10.00
C ALA A 242 15.38 -26.50 -9.13
#